data_AF-B1LS40-F1
#
_entry.id   AF-B1LS40-F1
#
_cell.length_a   1.000
_cell.length_b   1.000
_cell.length_c   1.000
_cell.angle_alpha   90.00
_cell.angle_beta   90.00
_cell.angle_gamma   90.00
#
_symmetry.space_group_name_H-M   'P 1'
#
loop_
_entity.id
_entity.type
_entity.pdbx_description
1 polymer ?
#
loop_
_entity_poly.entity_id
_entity_poly.type
_entity_poly.pdbx_seq_one_letter_code
_entity_poly.pdbx_strand_id
1 'polypeptide(L)' 'MTSGTLEKPLDVGGPLSRRAAALANVRWFRALAWRALRDGGPRAELRASNARAAARIVLRQAKREALVARLARQALDTPL' A
#
# COMPACT_ATOMS: atom_id res chain seq x y z
N MET A 1 -0.63 11.05 40.83
CA MET A 1 -0.50 11.51 39.42
C MET A 1 -0.79 10.34 38.51
N THR A 2 -2.00 10.26 37.95
CA THR A 2 -2.39 9.21 37.00
C THR A 2 -1.73 9.48 35.65
N SER A 3 -0.74 8.66 35.29
CA SER A 3 -0.11 8.66 33.99
C SER A 3 -1.15 8.24 32.94
N GLY A 4 -1.79 9.21 32.30
CA GLY A 4 -2.66 8.98 31.16
C GLY A 4 -1.81 8.53 29.98
N THR A 5 -1.66 7.23 29.77
CA THR A 5 -1.33 6.70 28.45
C THR A 5 -2.49 7.07 27.54
N LEU A 6 -2.33 8.16 26.79
CA LEU A 6 -3.21 8.51 25.69
C LEU A 6 -3.04 7.40 24.64
N GLU A 7 -3.82 6.32 24.77
CA GLU A 7 -3.92 5.31 23.73
C GLU A 7 -4.50 5.98 22.49
N LYS A 8 -3.61 6.41 21.59
CA LYS A 8 -4.02 6.87 20.27
C LYS A 8 -4.59 5.65 19.55
N PRO A 9 -5.88 5.66 19.15
CA PRO A 9 -6.45 4.55 18.42
C PRO A 9 -5.61 4.29 17.16
N LEU A 10 -5.14 3.06 17.00
CA LEU A 10 -4.46 2.66 15.78
C LEU A 10 -5.46 2.78 14.63
N ASP A 11 -5.03 3.37 13.51
CA ASP A 11 -5.84 3.51 12.30
C ASP A 11 -5.98 2.18 11.54
N VAL A 12 -6.28 1.08 12.24
CA VAL A 12 -6.33 -0.29 11.69
C VAL A 12 -7.40 -0.34 10.61
N GLY A 13 -7.01 -0.68 9.38
CA GLY A 13 -7.90 -0.65 8.21
C GLY A 13 -8.24 0.76 7.69
N GLY A 14 -7.85 1.81 8.39
CA GLY A 14 -8.04 3.19 7.94
C GLY A 14 -7.01 3.65 6.89
N PRO A 15 -7.10 4.91 6.44
CA PRO A 15 -6.33 5.42 5.31
C PRO A 15 -4.81 5.33 5.49
N LEU A 16 -4.29 5.54 6.70
CA LEU A 16 -2.85 5.47 7.00
C LEU A 16 -2.37 4.02 6.96
N SER A 17 -3.12 3.09 7.57
CA SER A 17 -2.78 1.66 7.52
C SER A 17 -2.84 1.11 6.10
N ARG A 18 -3.85 1.48 5.31
CA ARG A 18 -3.94 1.09 3.89
C ARG A 18 -2.78 1.62 3.07
N ARG A 19 -2.37 2.89 3.28
CA ARG A 19 -1.19 3.46 2.62
C ARG A 19 0.09 2.72 3.03
N ALA A 20 0.27 2.43 4.31
CA ALA A 20 1.44 1.71 4.81
C ALA A 20 1.53 0.31 4.22
N ALA A 21 0.42 -0.44 4.20
CA ALA A 21 0.34 -1.77 3.59
C ALA A 21 0.68 -1.74 2.08
N ALA A 22 0.14 -0.77 1.34
CA ALA A 22 0.46 -0.61 -0.08
C ALA A 22 1.95 -0.36 -0.32
N LEU A 23 2.58 0.51 0.49
CA LEU A 23 4.02 0.78 0.39
C LEU A 23 4.87 -0.44 0.76
N ALA A 24 4.48 -1.18 1.80
CA ALA A 24 5.13 -2.42 2.19
C ALA A 24 5.09 -3.45 1.05
N ASN A 25 3.91 -3.67 0.47
CA ASN A 25 3.72 -4.57 -0.67
C ASN A 25 4.57 -4.15 -1.89
N VAL A 26 4.61 -2.86 -2.22
CA VAL A 26 5.45 -2.34 -3.31
C VAL A 26 6.93 -2.63 -3.05
N ARG A 27 7.42 -2.41 -1.82
CA ARG A 27 8.81 -2.71 -1.46
C ARG A 27 9.11 -4.21 -1.57
N TRP A 28 8.20 -5.04 -1.06
CA TRP A 28 8.32 -6.50 -1.15
C TRP A 28 8.38 -6.98 -2.59
N PHE A 29 7.46 -6.55 -3.46
CA PHE A 29 7.46 -6.91 -4.88
C PHE A 29 8.72 -6.44 -5.62
N ARG A 30 9.24 -5.25 -5.30
CA ARG A 30 10.51 -4.78 -5.88
C ARG A 30 11.67 -5.67 -5.43
N ALA A 31 11.75 -6.00 -4.15
CA ALA A 31 12.77 -6.92 -3.64
C ALA A 31 12.67 -8.30 -4.29
N LEU A 32 11.45 -8.82 -4.46
CA LEU A 32 11.18 -10.07 -5.15
C LEU A 32 11.67 -10.03 -6.61
N ALA A 33 11.45 -8.92 -7.32
CA ALA A 33 11.94 -8.75 -8.69
C ALA A 33 13.47 -8.77 -8.76
N TRP A 34 14.13 -8.07 -7.84
CA TRP A 34 15.60 -8.08 -7.73
C TRP A 34 16.14 -9.48 -7.44
N ARG A 35 15.52 -10.17 -6.48
CA ARG A 35 15.90 -11.53 -6.10
C ARG A 35 15.69 -12.52 -7.25
N ALA A 36 14.56 -12.42 -7.97
CA ALA A 36 14.26 -13.29 -9.10
C ALA A 36 15.33 -13.23 -10.21
N LEU A 37 15.97 -12.07 -10.41
CA LEU A 37 17.06 -11.89 -11.38
C LEU A 37 18.42 -12.38 -10.86
N ARG A 38 18.64 -12.34 -9.54
CA ARG A 38 19.89 -12.78 -8.89
C ARG A 38 19.96 -14.30 -8.75
N ASP A 39 18.85 -14.91 -8.35
CA ASP A 39 18.80 -16.32 -8.00
C ASP A 39 18.76 -17.25 -9.24
N GLY A 40 18.65 -16.70 -10.46
CA GLY A 40 18.77 -17.45 -11.72
C GLY A 40 17.70 -18.52 -11.99
N GLY A 41 16.72 -18.71 -11.09
CA GLY A 41 15.70 -19.74 -11.22
C GLY A 41 14.80 -19.60 -12.48
N PRO A 42 14.02 -20.63 -12.83
CA PRO A 42 13.38 -20.77 -14.15
C PRO A 42 12.53 -19.56 -14.57
N ARG A 43 12.70 -19.02 -15.79
CA ARG A 43 11.96 -17.83 -16.26
C ARG A 43 12.14 -16.59 -15.35
N ALA A 44 13.36 -16.36 -14.86
CA ALA A 44 13.73 -15.25 -13.97
C ALA A 44 13.21 -13.89 -14.43
N GLU A 45 13.38 -13.57 -15.72
CA GLU A 45 12.95 -12.30 -16.31
C GLU A 45 11.43 -12.11 -16.24
N LEU A 46 10.66 -13.15 -16.59
CA LEU A 46 9.20 -13.12 -16.52
C LEU A 46 8.72 -12.91 -15.08
N ARG A 47 9.28 -13.62 -14.11
CA ARG A 47 8.94 -13.43 -12.70
C ARG A 47 9.28 -12.02 -12.22
N ALA A 48 10.44 -11.50 -12.60
CA ALA A 48 10.85 -10.14 -12.23
C ALA A 48 9.93 -9.09 -12.87
N SER A 49 9.54 -9.28 -14.13
CA SER A 49 8.57 -8.43 -14.84
C SER A 49 7.21 -8.46 -14.14
N ASN A 50 6.69 -9.65 -13.83
CA ASN A 50 5.42 -9.84 -13.12
C ASN A 50 5.44 -9.18 -11.74
N ALA A 51 6.52 -9.32 -10.97
CA ALA A 51 6.66 -8.68 -9.67
C ALA A 51 6.69 -7.14 -9.80
N ARG A 52 7.39 -6.58 -10.80
CA ARG A 52 7.35 -5.13 -11.08
C ARG A 52 5.95 -4.67 -11.50
N ALA A 53 5.24 -5.46 -12.30
CA ALA A 53 3.87 -5.18 -12.72
C ALA A 53 2.92 -5.18 -11.50
N ALA A 54 3.02 -6.18 -10.62
CA ALA A 54 2.26 -6.25 -9.39
C ALA A 54 2.50 -5.03 -8.49
N ALA A 55 3.75 -4.60 -8.32
CA ALA A 55 4.08 -3.36 -7.59
C ALA A 55 3.38 -2.13 -8.19
N ARG A 56 3.34 -2.03 -9.53
CA ARG A 56 2.63 -0.92 -10.21
C ARG A 56 1.12 -0.99 -9.99
N ILE A 57 0.53 -2.19 -10.05
CA ILE A 57 -0.91 -2.40 -9.82
C ILE A 57 -1.28 -1.98 -8.39
N VAL A 58 -0.54 -2.45 -7.37
CA VAL A 58 -0.76 -2.08 -5.97
C VAL A 58 -0.69 -0.56 -5.79
N LEU A 59 0.33 0.10 -6.36
CA LEU A 59 0.48 1.54 -6.24
C LEU A 59 -0.68 2.31 -6.90
N ARG A 60 -1.12 1.86 -8.09
CA ARG A 60 -2.27 2.47 -8.79
C ARG A 60 -3.56 2.28 -8.01
N GLN A 61 -3.79 1.09 -7.47
CA GLN A 61 -4.96 0.78 -6.67
C GLN A 61 -5.00 1.66 -5.41
N ALA A 62 -3.89 1.76 -4.68
CA ALA A 62 -3.81 2.59 -3.49
C ALA A 62 -4.06 4.09 -3.79
N LYS A 63 -3.56 4.59 -4.93
CA LYS A 63 -3.88 5.96 -5.38
C LYS A 63 -5.36 6.15 -5.67
N ARG A 64 -5.99 5.18 -6.33
CA ARG A 64 -7.43 5.21 -6.63
C ARG A 64 -8.25 5.20 -5.34
N GLU A 65 -7.94 4.32 -4.40
CA GLU A 65 -8.63 4.25 -3.11
C GLU A 65 -8.47 5.53 -2.31
N ALA A 66 -7.28 6.14 -2.30
CA ALA A 66 -7.05 7.42 -1.64
C ALA A 66 -7.89 8.55 -2.26
N LEU A 67 -8.01 8.58 -3.59
CA LEU A 67 -8.87 9.54 -4.30
C LEU A 67 -10.35 9.34 -3.94
N VAL A 68 -10.84 8.10 -4.03
CA VAL A 68 -12.24 7.77 -3.69
C VAL A 68 -12.54 8.14 -2.24
N ALA A 69 -11.65 7.81 -1.31
CA ALA A 69 -11.82 8.17 0.10
C ALA A 69 -11.83 9.69 0.32
N ARG A 70 -11.05 10.46 -0.46
CA ARG A 70 -11.10 11.93 -0.42
C ARG A 70 -12.45 12.46 -0.92
N LEU A 71 -12.90 11.98 -2.08
CA LEU A 71 -14.19 12.40 -2.65
C LEU A 71 -15.36 12.05 -1.75
N ALA A 72 -15.36 10.87 -1.14
CA ALA A 72 -16.38 10.46 -0.19
C ALA A 72 -16.43 11.38 1.04
N ARG A 73 -15.28 11.76 1.61
CA ARG A 73 -15.24 12.75 2.71
C ARG A 73 -15.79 14.11 2.25
N GLN A 74 -15.34 14.62 1.11
CA GLN A 74 -15.83 15.89 0.57
C GLN A 74 -17.35 15.90 0.36
N ALA A 75 -17.92 14.78 -0.13
CA ALA A 75 -19.36 14.66 -0.31
C ALA A 75 -20.15 14.65 1.02
N LEU A 76 -19.58 14.06 2.07
CA LEU A 76 -20.17 14.06 3.41
C LEU A 76 -20.06 15.43 4.10
N ASP A 77 -18.99 16.18 3.80
CA ASP A 77 -18.72 17.50 4.41
C ASP A 77 -19.42 18.66 3.70
N THR A 78 -20.07 18.43 2.54
CA THR A 78 -20.80 19.47 1.81
C THR A 78 -22.23 19.60 2.36
N PRO A 79 -22.61 20.73 2.99
CA PRO A 79 -24.00 20.93 3.42
C PRO A 79 -24.93 21.04 2.20
N LEU A 80 -26.11 20.43 2.30
CA LEU A 80 -27.19 20.49 1.29
C LEU A 80 -27.71 21.91 1.10
#